data_AF-A0A075HRG7-F1
#
_entry.id   AF-A0A075HRG7-F1
#
_cell.length_a   1.000
_cell.length_b   1.000
_cell.length_c   1.000
_cell.angle_alpha   90.00
_cell.angle_beta   90.00
_cell.angle_gamma   90.00
#
_symmetry.space_group_name_H-M   'P 1'
#
loop_
_entity.id
_entity.type
_entity.pdbx_description
1 polymer ?
#
loop_
_entity_poly.entity_id
_entity_poly.type
_entity_poly.pdbx_seq_one_letter_code
_entity_poly.pdbx_strand_id
1 'polypeptide(L)'
;MDSIFSDFHVDAIKIGMVYNSQIIKVIHSKLRNTKVPIVVDPIIKSTTGTTLLKKSAINDYKKMIIPLAYVITPNKYEAKILSGISNTKKCAKKIQAMGAKCVIITGATSSNSHISDFILEENREYVISGKKIPITNHGSGCTFSASITAMLGKGERNIRITAKHAKDHVYWSIKNSKKIGKGINITHKDVLNGSKELEDSINYFKQIKNIYKLIPECQTNFVFAKKNPKTIKDVLGISGRLVKSGRDVVTAGEIVYGGSRHVGTAVIEVNKKFPEIRSCLNIKYDTKIISKAKKSRFTVLSYDRSKEPRKSKQKENSSIAWGITNSLKTKLPDIIYHKGDIGKEPMILIFGKNPKDVIRKVSKLRLSR
;
A
#
# COMPACT_ATOMS: atom_id res chain seq x y z
N MET A 1 -19.68 15.60 16.37
CA MET A 1 -19.43 14.21 16.79
C MET A 1 -20.71 13.40 16.74
N ASP A 2 -21.78 13.88 17.37
CA ASP A 2 -23.09 13.19 17.34
C ASP A 2 -23.56 12.89 15.92
N SER A 3 -23.51 13.86 15.00
CA SER A 3 -23.88 13.65 13.59
C SER A 3 -23.06 12.55 12.88
N ILE A 4 -21.80 12.33 13.27
CA ILE A 4 -20.96 11.29 12.67
C ILE A 4 -21.32 9.93 13.26
N PHE A 5 -21.53 9.84 14.58
CA PHE A 5 -21.88 8.58 15.23
C PHE A 5 -23.30 8.11 14.95
N SER A 6 -24.21 9.03 14.61
CA SER A 6 -25.57 8.67 14.19
C SER A 6 -25.64 8.18 12.74
N ASP A 7 -24.68 8.55 11.89
CA ASP A 7 -24.72 8.31 10.44
C ASP A 7 -23.74 7.22 9.99
N PHE A 8 -22.59 7.09 10.66
CA PHE A 8 -21.54 6.16 10.28
C PHE A 8 -21.24 5.13 11.36
N HIS A 9 -21.00 3.88 10.93
CA HIS A 9 -20.30 2.91 11.75
C HIS A 9 -18.82 3.31 11.86
N VAL A 10 -18.34 3.56 13.08
CA VAL A 10 -16.96 4.00 13.34
C VAL A 10 -16.18 2.90 14.04
N ASP A 11 -15.22 2.27 13.34
CA ASP A 11 -14.43 1.15 13.87
C ASP A 11 -13.22 1.54 14.73
N ALA A 12 -12.74 2.78 14.60
CA ALA A 12 -11.61 3.31 15.36
C ALA A 12 -11.61 4.84 15.32
N ILE A 13 -11.05 5.47 16.35
CA ILE A 13 -11.01 6.93 16.48
C ILE A 13 -9.56 7.38 16.68
N LYS A 14 -9.20 8.48 16.03
CA LYS A 14 -7.96 9.21 16.31
C LYS A 14 -8.29 10.54 17.00
N ILE A 15 -7.65 10.80 18.13
CA ILE A 15 -7.60 12.13 18.74
C ILE A 15 -6.25 12.75 18.33
N GLY A 16 -6.31 13.84 17.57
CA GLY A 16 -5.15 14.62 17.17
C GLY A 16 -4.91 15.81 18.10
N MET A 17 -4.53 16.96 17.54
CA MET A 17 -4.29 18.19 18.28
C MET A 17 -5.55 18.63 19.03
N VAL A 18 -5.43 18.86 20.34
CA VAL A 18 -6.48 19.41 21.20
C VAL A 18 -5.98 20.70 21.85
N TYR A 19 -6.72 21.80 21.66
CA TYR A 19 -6.21 23.14 22.02
C TYR A 19 -6.36 23.51 23.50
N ASN A 20 -7.52 23.23 24.12
CA ASN A 20 -7.85 23.73 25.46
C ASN A 20 -8.75 22.78 26.28
N SER A 21 -8.96 23.11 27.56
CA SER A 21 -9.79 22.35 28.49
C SER A 21 -11.26 22.21 28.08
N GLN A 22 -11.84 23.21 27.41
CA GLN A 22 -13.23 23.13 26.96
C GLN A 22 -13.41 22.01 25.94
N ILE A 23 -12.51 21.93 24.94
CA ILE A 23 -12.51 20.87 23.93
C ILE A 23 -12.24 19.51 24.59
N ILE A 24 -11.29 19.44 25.54
CA ILE A 24 -10.99 18.20 26.27
C ILE A 24 -12.24 17.64 26.98
N LYS A 25 -12.99 18.51 27.68
CA LYS A 25 -14.22 18.12 28.39
C LYS A 25 -15.27 17.58 27.43
N VAL A 26 -15.45 18.21 26.27
CA VAL A 26 -16.38 17.75 25.23
C VAL A 26 -15.97 16.39 24.67
N ILE A 27 -14.69 16.22 24.28
CA ILE A 27 -14.16 14.95 23.77
C ILE A 27 -14.38 13.83 24.79
N HIS A 28 -13.97 14.05 26.05
CA HIS A 28 -14.12 13.06 27.10
C HIS A 28 -15.59 12.70 27.35
N SER A 29 -16.48 13.69 27.42
CA SER A 29 -17.91 13.43 27.60
C SER A 29 -18.50 12.56 26.49
N LYS A 30 -18.02 12.70 25.25
CA LYS A 30 -18.54 11.95 24.09
C LYS A 30 -17.88 10.60 23.89
N LEU A 31 -16.63 10.42 24.34
CA LEU A 31 -15.84 9.22 24.03
C LEU A 31 -15.62 8.27 25.21
N ARG A 32 -15.86 8.69 26.46
CA ARG A 32 -15.59 7.86 27.66
C ARG A 32 -16.28 6.50 27.67
N ASN A 33 -17.42 6.38 26.98
CA ASN A 33 -18.21 5.15 26.90
C ASN A 33 -18.03 4.42 25.56
N THR A 34 -17.14 4.89 24.69
CA THR A 34 -16.92 4.30 23.36
C THR A 34 -16.11 3.01 23.49
N LYS A 35 -16.56 1.94 22.80
CA LYS A 35 -15.90 0.62 22.83
C LYS A 35 -14.82 0.42 21.77
N VAL A 36 -14.78 1.30 20.77
CA VAL A 36 -13.80 1.20 19.67
C VAL A 36 -12.43 1.73 20.08
N PRO A 37 -11.33 1.21 19.51
CA PRO A 37 -9.99 1.66 19.86
C PRO A 37 -9.79 3.16 19.56
N ILE A 38 -9.28 3.88 20.55
CA ILE A 38 -8.93 5.30 20.45
C ILE A 38 -7.40 5.43 20.42
N VAL A 39 -6.88 6.02 19.34
CA VAL A 39 -5.46 6.37 19.21
C VAL A 39 -5.28 7.85 19.53
N VAL A 40 -4.45 8.15 20.52
CA VAL A 40 -4.19 9.51 20.99
C VAL A 40 -2.82 9.98 20.53
N ASP A 41 -2.81 11.05 19.74
CA ASP A 41 -1.62 11.77 19.31
C ASP A 41 -1.55 13.11 20.05
N PRO A 42 -0.76 13.22 21.14
CA PRO A 42 -0.93 14.28 22.11
C PRO A 42 -0.52 15.69 21.67
N ILE A 43 0.16 15.82 20.53
CA ILE A 43 0.55 17.07 19.82
C ILE A 43 0.55 18.31 20.74
N ILE A 44 1.59 18.44 21.57
CA ILE A 44 1.68 19.53 22.56
C ILE A 44 2.31 20.78 21.93
N LYS A 45 3.28 20.59 21.04
CA LYS A 45 4.05 21.65 20.40
C LYS A 45 4.22 21.34 18.91
N SER A 46 4.11 22.35 18.05
CA SER A 46 4.36 22.18 16.62
C SER A 46 5.84 21.88 16.36
N THR A 47 6.15 21.35 15.17
CA THR A 47 7.54 21.18 14.71
C THR A 47 8.29 22.52 14.63
N THR A 48 7.56 23.64 14.48
CA THR A 48 8.10 25.01 14.46
C THR A 48 8.17 25.66 15.85
N GLY A 49 7.73 24.96 16.90
CA GLY A 49 7.87 25.40 18.28
C GLY A 49 6.67 26.16 18.87
N THR A 50 5.57 26.29 18.15
CA THR A 50 4.33 26.89 18.68
C THR A 50 3.68 25.95 19.69
N THR A 51 3.26 26.46 20.85
CA THR A 51 2.48 25.67 21.82
C THR A 51 1.06 25.48 21.28
N LEU A 52 0.63 24.23 21.15
CA LEU A 52 -0.66 23.86 20.57
C LEU A 52 -1.69 23.44 21.63
N LEU A 53 -1.23 22.84 22.73
CA LEU A 53 -2.05 22.59 23.92
C LEU A 53 -1.77 23.66 24.97
N LYS A 54 -2.79 24.43 25.38
CA LYS A 54 -2.64 25.43 26.45
C LYS A 54 -2.07 24.79 27.71
N LYS A 55 -1.09 25.44 28.35
CA LYS A 55 -0.46 24.93 29.58
C LYS A 55 -1.48 24.62 30.68
N SER A 56 -2.50 25.46 30.83
CA SER A 56 -3.60 25.26 31.79
C SER A 56 -4.43 23.99 31.51
N ALA A 57 -4.43 23.49 30.27
CA ALA A 57 -5.18 22.32 29.85
C ALA A 57 -4.40 20.99 30.00
N ILE A 58 -3.10 21.04 30.36
CA ILE A 58 -2.26 19.83 30.49
C ILE A 58 -2.81 18.88 31.57
N ASN A 59 -3.30 19.42 32.69
CA ASN A 59 -3.84 18.59 33.76
C ASN A 59 -5.15 17.91 33.34
N ASP A 60 -6.04 18.63 32.67
CA ASP A 60 -7.27 18.05 32.12
C ASP A 60 -6.93 17.00 31.05
N TYR A 61 -5.92 17.24 30.21
CA TYR A 61 -5.48 16.28 29.20
C TYR A 61 -5.04 14.96 29.83
N LYS A 62 -4.21 15.04 30.89
CA LYS A 62 -3.73 13.87 31.64
C LYS A 62 -4.88 13.09 32.29
N LYS A 63 -5.87 13.79 32.85
CA LYS A 63 -6.98 13.17 33.59
C LYS A 63 -8.12 12.69 32.70
N MET A 64 -8.30 13.26 31.51
CA MET A 64 -9.51 13.05 30.70
C MET A 64 -9.24 12.51 29.30
N ILE A 65 -8.06 12.72 28.70
CA ILE A 65 -7.73 12.20 27.36
C ILE A 65 -6.86 10.95 27.43
N ILE A 66 -5.81 10.94 28.25
CA ILE A 66 -4.91 9.78 28.36
C ILE A 66 -5.65 8.50 28.77
N PRO A 67 -6.61 8.50 29.72
CA PRO A 67 -7.36 7.29 30.07
C PRO A 67 -8.20 6.70 28.94
N LEU A 68 -8.54 7.48 27.91
CA LEU A 68 -9.29 7.01 26.75
C LEU A 68 -8.41 6.20 25.79
N ALA A 69 -7.08 6.33 25.90
CA ALA A 69 -6.16 5.83 24.89
C ALA A 69 -6.05 4.30 24.93
N TYR A 70 -6.50 3.65 23.85
CA TYR A 70 -6.08 2.29 23.54
C TYR A 70 -4.58 2.29 23.17
N VAL A 71 -4.16 3.26 22.34
CA VAL A 71 -2.75 3.55 22.05
C VAL A 71 -2.51 5.04 22.18
N ILE A 72 -1.45 5.46 22.86
CA ILE A 72 -0.97 6.85 22.86
C ILE A 72 0.42 6.92 22.22
N THR A 73 0.64 7.90 21.33
CA THR A 73 1.86 7.99 20.50
C THR A 73 2.69 9.26 20.75
N PRO A 74 3.09 9.59 22.00
CA PRO A 74 3.87 10.80 22.24
C PRO A 74 5.25 10.69 21.57
N ASN A 75 5.80 11.79 21.09
CA ASN A 75 7.25 11.85 20.84
C ASN A 75 8.02 11.98 22.17
N LYS A 76 9.35 11.86 22.13
CA LYS A 76 10.21 11.96 23.32
C LYS A 76 10.00 13.24 24.14
N TYR A 77 9.76 14.38 23.49
CA TYR A 77 9.52 15.66 24.16
C TYR A 77 8.16 15.70 24.84
N GLU A 78 7.10 15.25 24.16
CA GLU A 78 5.75 15.16 24.71
C GLU A 78 5.68 14.17 25.86
N ALA A 79 6.35 13.03 25.75
CA ALA A 79 6.44 12.04 26.81
C ALA A 79 7.05 12.63 28.08
N LYS A 80 8.06 13.50 27.95
CA LYS A 80 8.65 14.24 29.08
C LYS A 80 7.68 15.23 29.71
N ILE A 81 6.91 15.98 28.92
CA ILE A 81 5.91 16.92 29.45
C ILE A 81 4.77 16.19 30.17
N LEU A 82 4.29 15.09 29.59
CA LEU A 82 3.18 14.33 30.14
C LEU A 82 3.60 13.63 31.45
N SER A 83 4.77 13.00 31.48
CA SER A 83 5.24 12.28 32.67
C SER A 83 5.94 13.17 33.71
N GLY A 84 6.56 14.28 33.30
CA GLY A 84 7.52 15.03 34.12
C GLY A 84 8.86 14.31 34.33
N ILE A 85 9.16 13.27 33.54
CA ILE A 85 10.35 12.43 33.67
C ILE A 85 11.16 12.48 32.36
N SER A 86 12.49 12.32 32.43
CA SER A 86 13.36 12.31 31.23
C SER A 86 13.66 10.90 30.70
N ASN A 87 13.64 9.87 31.55
CA ASN A 87 13.93 8.49 31.16
C ASN A 87 12.74 7.86 30.40
N THR A 88 12.96 7.45 29.15
CA THR A 88 11.92 6.91 28.25
C THR A 88 11.07 5.81 28.87
N LYS A 89 11.68 4.80 29.51
CA LYS A 89 10.93 3.69 30.12
C LYS A 89 10.05 4.17 31.27
N LYS A 90 10.61 5.02 32.15
CA LYS A 90 9.85 5.62 33.26
C LYS A 90 8.74 6.54 32.76
N CYS A 91 8.96 7.28 31.67
CA CYS A 91 7.90 8.08 31.03
C CYS A 91 6.74 7.20 30.59
N ALA A 92 7.03 6.11 29.87
CA ALA A 92 6.02 5.20 29.37
C ALA A 92 5.20 4.59 30.51
N LYS A 93 5.86 4.10 31.57
CA LYS A 93 5.18 3.56 32.76
C LYS A 93 4.28 4.60 33.43
N LYS A 94 4.74 5.85 33.57
CA LYS A 94 3.94 6.92 34.18
C LYS A 94 2.74 7.32 33.31
N ILE A 95 2.88 7.31 31.99
CA ILE A 95 1.76 7.58 31.06
C ILE A 95 0.77 6.41 31.06
N GLN A 96 1.25 5.17 31.12
CA GLN A 96 0.40 3.99 31.25
C GLN A 96 -0.39 4.01 32.57
N ALA A 97 0.25 4.40 33.68
CA ALA A 97 -0.41 4.58 34.98
C ALA A 97 -1.50 5.68 34.97
N MET A 98 -1.52 6.58 33.98
CA MET A 98 -2.61 7.55 33.78
C MET A 98 -3.80 6.94 33.02
N GLY A 99 -3.74 5.66 32.62
CA GLY A 99 -4.85 4.90 32.03
C GLY A 99 -4.68 4.52 30.56
N ALA A 100 -3.58 4.92 29.89
CA ALA A 100 -3.33 4.47 28.52
C ALA A 100 -2.99 2.97 28.48
N LYS A 101 -3.67 2.18 27.64
CA LYS A 101 -3.43 0.73 27.55
C LYS A 101 -2.08 0.38 26.93
N CYS A 102 -1.71 1.10 25.88
CA CYS A 102 -0.42 0.98 25.20
C CYS A 102 0.22 2.35 24.98
N VAL A 103 1.52 2.48 25.25
CA VAL A 103 2.31 3.70 25.06
C VAL A 103 3.41 3.46 24.03
N ILE A 104 3.41 4.23 22.95
CA ILE A 104 4.43 4.20 21.90
C ILE A 104 5.17 5.53 21.90
N ILE A 105 6.36 5.57 22.52
CA ILE A 105 7.21 6.75 22.49
C ILE A 105 8.00 6.77 21.18
N THR A 106 7.60 7.64 20.26
CA THR A 106 8.25 7.78 18.96
C THR A 106 9.58 8.53 19.06
N GLY A 107 10.56 8.09 18.28
CA GLY A 107 11.91 8.67 18.30
C GLY A 107 12.63 8.56 19.65
N ALA A 108 12.36 7.49 20.41
CA ALA A 108 12.98 7.20 21.69
C ALA A 108 14.52 7.17 21.60
N THR A 109 15.05 6.57 20.54
CA THR A 109 16.47 6.63 20.16
C THR A 109 16.62 7.05 18.70
N SER A 110 17.67 7.82 18.41
CA SER A 110 17.94 8.32 17.06
C SER A 110 19.45 8.45 16.86
N SER A 111 19.98 7.81 15.83
CA SER A 111 21.33 8.03 15.28
C SER A 111 21.24 8.70 13.90
N ASN A 112 22.35 8.75 13.15
CA ASN A 112 22.35 9.33 11.80
C ASN A 112 21.51 8.51 10.81
N SER A 113 21.52 7.18 10.92
CA SER A 113 20.86 6.27 9.98
C SER A 113 19.66 5.52 10.53
N HIS A 114 19.49 5.48 11.86
CA HIS A 114 18.46 4.68 12.52
C HIS A 114 17.63 5.52 13.50
N ILE A 115 16.34 5.21 13.58
CA ILE A 115 15.42 5.77 14.56
C ILE A 115 14.58 4.64 15.13
N SER A 116 14.40 4.63 16.45
CA SER A 116 13.67 3.56 17.14
C SER A 116 12.60 4.14 18.05
N ASP A 117 11.46 3.46 18.07
CA ASP A 117 10.33 3.80 18.92
C ASP A 117 10.31 2.78 20.07
N PHE A 118 9.99 3.26 21.28
CA PHE A 118 9.85 2.41 22.45
C PHE A 118 8.36 2.13 22.69
N ILE A 119 8.01 0.87 22.90
CA ILE A 119 6.64 0.43 23.12
C ILE A 119 6.54 -0.22 24.50
N LEU A 120 5.54 0.21 25.26
CA LEU A 120 5.05 -0.42 26.47
C LEU A 120 3.59 -0.81 26.25
N GLU A 121 3.34 -2.11 26.13
CA GLU A 121 2.01 -2.70 25.98
C GLU A 121 1.80 -3.67 27.15
N GLU A 122 0.83 -3.37 28.02
CA GLU A 122 0.68 -4.08 29.30
C GLU A 122 2.02 -4.11 30.05
N ASN A 123 2.57 -5.30 30.33
CA ASN A 123 3.88 -5.48 30.98
C ASN A 123 5.04 -5.72 29.99
N ARG A 124 4.77 -5.72 28.67
CA ARG A 124 5.77 -6.00 27.64
C ARG A 124 6.44 -4.72 27.16
N GLU A 125 7.76 -4.68 27.27
CA GLU A 125 8.61 -3.62 26.74
C GLU A 125 9.38 -4.10 25.51
N TYR A 126 9.29 -3.36 24.41
CA TYR A 126 10.09 -3.66 23.21
C TYR A 126 10.34 -2.42 22.36
N VAL A 127 11.21 -2.58 21.36
CA VAL A 127 11.62 -1.49 20.45
C VAL A 127 11.33 -1.86 19.01
N ILE A 128 10.85 -0.90 18.23
CA ILE A 128 10.72 -1.02 16.77
C ILE A 128 11.65 -0.02 16.11
N SER A 129 12.62 -0.55 15.37
CA SER A 129 13.63 0.21 14.64
C SER A 129 13.27 0.39 13.17
N GLY A 130 13.78 1.47 12.59
CA GLY A 130 13.60 1.80 11.17
C GLY A 130 14.69 2.75 10.69
N LYS A 131 14.73 2.96 9.38
CA LYS A 131 15.67 3.89 8.75
C LYS A 131 15.26 5.32 9.06
N LYS A 132 16.22 6.18 9.40
CA LYS A 132 16.01 7.61 9.54
C LYS A 132 16.23 8.31 8.20
N ILE A 133 15.39 9.29 7.90
CA ILE A 133 15.58 10.20 6.78
C ILE A 133 15.93 11.57 7.39
N PRO A 134 17.07 12.20 7.03
CA PRO A 134 17.49 13.48 7.59
C PRO A 134 16.72 14.65 6.96
N ILE A 135 15.38 14.61 7.02
CA ILE A 135 14.49 15.65 6.49
C ILE A 135 13.57 16.14 7.61
N THR A 136 13.61 17.44 7.89
CA THR A 136 12.61 18.11 8.71
C THR A 136 11.31 18.24 7.92
N ASN A 137 10.22 17.73 8.48
CA ASN A 137 8.93 17.66 7.83
C ASN A 137 7.78 17.94 8.81
N HIS A 138 6.63 18.34 8.27
CA HIS A 138 5.35 18.37 8.97
C HIS A 138 4.52 17.15 8.61
N GLY A 139 3.86 16.57 9.62
CA GLY A 139 2.82 15.56 9.43
C GLY A 139 3.25 14.11 9.70
N SER A 140 4.54 13.81 9.95
CA SER A 140 5.00 12.44 10.24
C SER A 140 4.34 11.82 11.47
N GLY A 141 4.22 12.56 12.57
CA GLY A 141 3.48 12.11 13.76
C GLY A 141 2.00 11.84 13.48
N CYS A 142 1.33 12.78 12.79
CA CYS A 142 -0.06 12.61 12.39
C CYS A 142 -0.27 11.38 11.49
N THR A 143 0.65 11.14 10.54
CA THR A 143 0.62 9.99 9.64
C THR A 143 0.85 8.69 10.41
N PHE A 144 1.74 8.70 11.41
CA PHE A 144 1.99 7.53 12.27
C PHE A 144 0.72 7.11 13.02
N SER A 145 0.15 8.03 13.80
CA SER A 145 -1.04 7.79 14.61
C SER A 145 -2.27 7.46 13.75
N ALA A 146 -2.41 8.09 12.57
CA ALA A 146 -3.47 7.76 11.61
C ALA A 146 -3.29 6.35 11.01
N SER A 147 -2.06 5.94 10.69
CA SER A 147 -1.79 4.60 10.18
C SER A 147 -2.11 3.52 11.22
N ILE A 148 -1.78 3.76 12.50
CA ILE A 148 -2.18 2.89 13.60
C ILE A 148 -3.71 2.81 13.70
N THR A 149 -4.39 3.95 13.68
CA THR A 149 -5.86 4.01 13.77
C THR A 149 -6.52 3.20 12.65
N ALA A 150 -6.02 3.33 11.41
CA ALA A 150 -6.55 2.60 10.27
C ALA A 150 -6.33 1.08 10.38
N MET A 151 -5.17 0.64 10.89
CA MET A 151 -4.92 -0.79 11.14
C MET A 151 -5.86 -1.35 12.21
N LEU A 152 -6.04 -0.62 13.32
CA LEU A 152 -6.95 -1.02 14.38
C LEU A 152 -8.41 -1.05 13.91
N GLY A 153 -8.81 -0.10 13.06
CA GLY A 153 -10.15 -0.09 12.44
C GLY A 153 -10.39 -1.27 11.49
N LYS A 154 -9.33 -1.85 10.90
CA LYS A 154 -9.42 -3.10 10.12
C LYS A 154 -9.47 -4.37 10.98
N GLY A 155 -9.49 -4.23 12.30
CA GLY A 155 -9.51 -5.35 13.23
C GLY A 155 -8.14 -5.92 13.58
N GLU A 156 -7.03 -5.33 13.13
CA GLU A 156 -5.70 -5.72 13.62
C GLU A 156 -5.60 -5.36 15.12
N ARG A 157 -5.09 -6.29 15.92
CA ARG A 157 -4.93 -6.13 17.38
C ARG A 157 -3.49 -6.34 17.84
N ASN A 158 -2.61 -6.85 16.97
CA ASN A 158 -1.20 -6.95 17.24
C ASN A 158 -0.53 -5.57 17.10
N ILE A 159 -0.22 -4.95 18.24
CA ILE A 159 0.41 -3.62 18.28
C ILE A 159 1.79 -3.63 17.64
N ARG A 160 2.56 -4.71 17.76
CA ARG A 160 3.89 -4.80 17.14
C ARG A 160 3.80 -4.73 15.62
N ILE A 161 2.87 -5.46 15.00
CA ILE A 161 2.60 -5.40 13.55
C ILE A 161 2.10 -4.02 13.16
N THR A 162 1.12 -3.49 13.90
CA THR A 162 0.51 -2.18 13.64
C THR A 162 1.53 -1.04 13.68
N ALA A 163 2.36 -0.99 14.72
CA ALA A 163 3.40 0.03 14.89
C ALA A 163 4.52 -0.11 13.85
N LYS A 164 4.89 -1.35 13.47
CA LYS A 164 5.86 -1.58 12.40
C LYS A 164 5.34 -1.08 11.05
N HIS A 165 4.10 -1.42 10.71
CA HIS A 165 3.43 -0.92 9.51
C HIS A 165 3.36 0.61 9.50
N ALA A 166 2.96 1.23 10.61
CA ALA A 166 2.91 2.69 10.73
C ALA A 166 4.29 3.35 10.55
N LYS A 167 5.36 2.75 11.10
CA LYS A 167 6.73 3.24 10.96
C LYS A 167 7.20 3.19 9.51
N ASP A 168 6.95 2.08 8.82
CA ASP A 168 7.31 1.91 7.42
C ASP A 168 6.46 2.86 6.53
N HIS A 169 5.19 3.07 6.87
CA HIS A 169 4.31 4.03 6.20
C HIS A 169 4.84 5.47 6.31
N VAL A 170 5.25 5.88 7.51
CA VAL A 170 5.83 7.20 7.76
C VAL A 170 7.16 7.38 7.03
N TYR A 171 8.02 6.36 7.00
CA TYR A 171 9.28 6.42 6.25
C TYR A 171 9.04 6.82 4.79
N TRP A 172 8.10 6.13 4.11
CA TRP A 172 7.75 6.46 2.72
C TRP A 172 7.10 7.83 2.58
N SER A 173 6.27 8.22 3.54
CA SER A 173 5.62 9.53 3.55
C SER A 173 6.60 10.70 3.71
N ILE A 174 7.66 10.51 4.50
CA ILE A 174 8.77 11.47 4.63
C ILE A 174 9.64 11.45 3.37
N LYS A 175 9.97 10.27 2.84
CA LYS A 175 10.80 10.13 1.63
C LYS A 175 10.18 10.84 0.43
N ASN A 176 8.87 10.79 0.32
CA ASN A 176 8.12 11.40 -0.77
C ASN A 176 7.60 12.80 -0.44
N SER A 177 8.00 13.37 0.71
CA SER A 177 7.55 14.69 1.16
C SER A 177 7.84 15.77 0.10
N LYS A 178 6.95 16.76 0.04
CA LYS A 178 7.03 17.84 -0.95
C LYS A 178 7.23 19.17 -0.24
N LYS A 179 8.11 20.01 -0.78
CA LYS A 179 8.22 21.41 -0.38
C LYS A 179 7.13 22.20 -1.11
N ILE A 180 6.09 22.61 -0.38
CA ILE A 180 5.00 23.42 -0.91
C ILE A 180 5.19 24.84 -0.39
N GLY A 181 5.39 25.80 -1.30
CA GLY A 181 5.68 27.18 -0.95
C GLY A 181 6.99 27.36 -0.18
N LYS A 182 7.02 28.34 0.73
CA LYS A 182 8.22 28.73 1.50
C LYS A 182 8.41 27.98 2.82
N GLY A 183 7.48 27.09 3.19
CA GLY A 183 7.53 26.33 4.44
C GLY A 183 8.50 25.14 4.42
N ILE A 184 8.42 24.29 5.46
CA ILE A 184 9.15 23.01 5.50
C ILE A 184 8.44 21.94 4.65
N ASN A 185 9.10 20.80 4.43
CA ASN A 185 8.51 19.70 3.68
C ASN A 185 7.23 19.18 4.35
N ILE A 186 6.18 18.98 3.59
CA ILE A 186 4.94 18.36 4.06
C ILE A 186 5.01 16.88 3.69
N THR A 187 4.79 16.01 4.68
CA THR A 187 4.72 14.57 4.42
C THR A 187 3.68 14.31 3.36
N HIS A 188 4.08 13.64 2.30
CA HIS A 188 3.20 13.37 1.18
C HIS A 188 3.12 11.87 1.03
N LYS A 189 1.89 11.37 1.05
CA LYS A 189 1.63 10.03 0.58
C LYS A 189 1.71 10.12 -0.93
N ASP A 190 2.88 9.82 -1.50
CA ASP A 190 2.79 9.16 -2.80
C ASP A 190 2.04 7.87 -2.47
N VAL A 191 0.71 7.90 -2.66
CA VAL A 191 -0.02 6.65 -2.88
C VAL A 191 0.87 5.97 -3.90
N LEU A 192 1.28 4.73 -3.64
CA LEU A 192 1.86 3.89 -4.67
C LEU A 192 0.84 3.92 -5.81
N ASN A 193 0.91 4.92 -6.70
CA ASN A 193 -0.22 5.26 -7.58
C ASN A 193 -0.48 4.03 -8.43
N GLY A 194 0.59 3.31 -8.78
CA GLY A 194 0.48 2.02 -9.43
C GLY A 194 -0.05 0.86 -8.59
N SER A 195 0.18 0.79 -7.28
CA SER A 195 -0.36 -0.32 -6.46
C SER A 195 -1.87 -0.19 -6.30
N LYS A 196 -2.36 1.00 -5.94
CA LYS A 196 -3.79 1.29 -5.86
C LYS A 196 -4.44 1.18 -7.25
N GLU A 197 -3.84 1.76 -8.28
CA GLU A 197 -4.38 1.67 -9.64
C GLU A 197 -4.46 0.23 -10.15
N LEU A 198 -3.46 -0.59 -9.86
CA LEU A 198 -3.48 -2.02 -10.19
C LEU A 198 -4.52 -2.77 -9.35
N GLU A 199 -4.62 -2.50 -8.05
CA GLU A 199 -5.61 -3.08 -7.14
C GLU A 199 -7.05 -2.78 -7.59
N ASP A 200 -7.36 -1.51 -7.86
CA ASP A 200 -8.67 -1.08 -8.34
C ASP A 200 -9.00 -1.76 -9.69
N SER A 201 -8.01 -1.89 -10.57
CA SER A 201 -8.19 -2.54 -11.87
C SER A 201 -8.34 -4.07 -11.76
N ILE A 202 -7.68 -4.71 -10.79
CA ILE A 202 -7.89 -6.12 -10.45
C ILE A 202 -9.30 -6.33 -9.89
N ASN A 203 -9.77 -5.45 -9.00
CA ASN A 203 -11.12 -5.52 -8.46
C ASN A 203 -12.17 -5.36 -9.57
N TYR A 204 -11.97 -4.43 -10.49
CA TYR A 204 -12.83 -4.30 -11.66
C TYR A 204 -12.76 -5.54 -12.57
N PHE A 205 -11.56 -6.10 -12.82
CA PHE A 205 -11.40 -7.32 -13.61
C PHE A 205 -12.25 -8.46 -13.05
N LYS A 206 -12.21 -8.68 -11.74
CA LYS A 206 -12.99 -9.73 -11.04
C LYS A 206 -14.50 -9.54 -11.19
N GLN A 207 -14.96 -8.30 -11.33
CA GLN A 207 -16.38 -7.97 -11.50
C GLN A 207 -16.87 -8.08 -12.96
N ILE A 208 -15.98 -8.30 -13.94
CA ILE A 208 -16.39 -8.50 -15.33
C ILE A 208 -17.21 -9.80 -15.43
N LYS A 209 -18.44 -9.70 -15.96
CA LYS A 209 -19.32 -10.86 -16.16
C LYS A 209 -18.60 -11.98 -16.94
N ASN A 210 -18.67 -13.20 -16.41
CA ASN A 210 -18.06 -14.40 -16.96
C ASN A 210 -16.53 -14.37 -17.12
N ILE A 211 -15.82 -13.49 -16.38
CA ILE A 211 -14.36 -13.36 -16.51
C ILE A 211 -13.59 -14.62 -16.15
N TYR A 212 -14.14 -15.47 -15.27
CA TYR A 212 -13.56 -16.76 -14.89
C TYR A 212 -13.28 -17.67 -16.10
N LYS A 213 -14.01 -17.51 -17.21
CA LYS A 213 -13.78 -18.26 -18.47
C LYS A 213 -12.45 -17.89 -19.15
N LEU A 214 -11.91 -16.71 -18.85
CA LEU A 214 -10.64 -16.21 -19.40
C LEU A 214 -9.42 -16.57 -18.55
N ILE A 215 -9.61 -17.21 -17.39
CA ILE A 215 -8.49 -17.64 -16.54
C ILE A 215 -7.89 -18.93 -17.13
N PRO A 216 -6.58 -18.95 -17.48
CA PRO A 216 -5.90 -20.13 -17.98
C PRO A 216 -5.59 -21.12 -16.83
N GLU A 217 -5.15 -22.33 -17.17
CA GLU A 217 -4.74 -23.34 -16.16
C GLU A 217 -3.55 -22.87 -15.34
N CYS A 218 -2.58 -22.22 -15.98
CA CYS A 218 -1.47 -21.57 -15.27
C CYS A 218 -1.87 -20.24 -14.59
N GLN A 219 -3.16 -19.92 -14.57
CA GLN A 219 -3.78 -18.76 -13.91
C GLN A 219 -3.29 -17.40 -14.44
N THR A 220 -4.01 -16.34 -14.06
CA THR A 220 -3.76 -14.99 -14.57
C THR A 220 -2.93 -14.17 -13.59
N ASN A 221 -2.01 -13.35 -14.10
CA ASN A 221 -1.36 -12.31 -13.33
C ASN A 221 -1.52 -10.97 -14.06
N PHE A 222 -1.68 -9.90 -13.30
CA PHE A 222 -1.89 -8.54 -13.79
C PHE A 222 -0.79 -7.66 -13.23
N VAL A 223 -0.03 -7.01 -14.12
CA VAL A 223 1.16 -6.27 -13.73
C VAL A 223 1.10 -4.80 -14.10
N PHE A 224 1.84 -3.97 -13.35
CA PHE A 224 2.07 -2.57 -13.67
C PHE A 224 3.49 -2.12 -13.31
N ALA A 225 4.22 -1.63 -14.32
CA ALA A 225 5.59 -1.22 -14.21
C ALA A 225 5.75 0.27 -13.87
N LYS A 226 6.85 0.57 -13.15
CA LYS A 226 7.40 1.93 -13.09
C LYS A 226 7.76 2.44 -14.48
N LYS A 227 8.05 3.74 -14.59
CA LYS A 227 8.64 4.29 -15.83
C LYS A 227 10.01 3.65 -16.05
N ASN A 228 10.29 3.21 -17.29
CA ASN A 228 11.56 2.62 -17.72
C ASN A 228 12.04 1.45 -16.81
N PRO A 229 11.22 0.41 -16.59
CA PRO A 229 11.56 -0.70 -15.71
C PRO A 229 12.80 -1.43 -16.24
N LYS A 230 13.72 -1.80 -15.34
CA LYS A 230 14.94 -2.53 -15.69
C LYS A 230 14.86 -3.99 -15.30
N THR A 231 14.21 -4.26 -14.18
CA THR A 231 14.06 -5.62 -13.64
C THR A 231 12.64 -5.87 -13.21
N ILE A 232 12.29 -7.13 -12.94
CA ILE A 232 10.98 -7.49 -12.38
C ILE A 232 10.70 -6.79 -11.04
N LYS A 233 11.74 -6.36 -10.30
CA LYS A 233 11.59 -5.57 -9.06
C LYS A 233 11.07 -4.15 -9.31
N ASP A 234 11.00 -3.71 -10.57
CA ASP A 234 10.38 -2.45 -10.98
C ASP A 234 8.92 -2.62 -11.43
N VAL A 235 8.41 -3.85 -11.36
CA VAL A 235 7.07 -4.21 -11.84
C VAL A 235 6.23 -4.73 -10.68
N LEU A 236 5.10 -4.07 -10.41
CA LEU A 236 4.07 -4.58 -9.51
C LEU A 236 3.37 -5.76 -10.17
N GLY A 237 3.10 -6.80 -9.41
CA GLY A 237 2.27 -7.93 -9.80
C GLY A 237 1.73 -8.64 -8.56
N ILE A 238 0.86 -9.60 -8.77
CA ILE A 238 0.33 -10.43 -7.67
C ILE A 238 1.39 -11.49 -7.35
N SER A 239 1.81 -11.65 -6.09
CA SER A 239 2.81 -12.65 -5.68
C SER A 239 2.35 -14.09 -5.91
N GLY A 240 1.06 -14.34 -5.77
CA GLY A 240 0.38 -15.48 -6.36
C GLY A 240 -0.24 -15.09 -7.70
N ARG A 241 -1.55 -15.28 -7.87
CA ARG A 241 -2.26 -15.08 -9.14
C ARG A 241 -3.75 -14.80 -8.93
N LEU A 242 -4.43 -14.35 -9.98
CA LEU A 242 -5.88 -14.40 -10.11
C LEU A 242 -6.28 -15.82 -10.51
N VAL A 243 -7.00 -16.48 -9.62
CA VAL A 243 -7.37 -17.90 -9.74
C VAL A 243 -8.88 -18.04 -9.81
N LYS A 244 -9.32 -19.06 -10.54
CA LYS A 244 -10.73 -19.42 -10.66
C LYS A 244 -11.18 -20.14 -9.38
N SER A 245 -12.25 -19.66 -8.76
CA SER A 245 -12.95 -20.32 -7.65
C SER A 245 -14.41 -20.49 -8.05
N GLY A 246 -14.77 -21.66 -8.59
CA GLY A 246 -16.08 -21.87 -9.19
C GLY A 246 -16.33 -20.93 -10.38
N ARG A 247 -17.31 -20.02 -10.25
CA ARG A 247 -17.62 -18.96 -11.23
C ARG A 247 -17.03 -17.60 -10.85
N ASP A 248 -16.33 -17.51 -9.72
CA ASP A 248 -15.66 -16.31 -9.27
C ASP A 248 -14.16 -16.33 -9.59
N VAL A 249 -13.55 -15.16 -9.51
CA VAL A 249 -12.10 -15.01 -9.59
C VAL A 249 -11.63 -14.38 -8.29
N VAL A 250 -10.67 -15.02 -7.64
CA VAL A 250 -10.09 -14.56 -6.37
C VAL A 250 -8.62 -14.23 -6.56
N THR A 251 -8.12 -13.30 -5.75
CA THR A 251 -6.71 -12.92 -5.73
C THR A 251 -6.00 -13.80 -4.71
N ALA A 252 -5.12 -14.69 -5.16
CA ALA A 252 -4.22 -15.45 -4.30
C ALA A 252 -2.91 -14.65 -4.16
N GLY A 253 -2.62 -14.18 -2.94
CA GLY A 253 -1.42 -13.39 -2.64
C GLY A 253 -1.65 -11.87 -2.70
N GLU A 254 -0.55 -11.12 -2.63
CA GLU A 254 -0.54 -9.66 -2.46
C GLU A 254 0.05 -8.95 -3.68
N ILE A 255 -0.28 -7.66 -3.86
CA ILE A 255 0.32 -6.82 -4.89
C ILE A 255 1.68 -6.32 -4.38
N VAL A 256 2.75 -6.82 -5.00
CA VAL A 256 4.13 -6.50 -4.60
C VAL A 256 5.01 -6.29 -5.83
N TYR A 257 6.09 -5.54 -5.66
CA TYR A 257 7.12 -5.43 -6.69
C TYR A 257 7.85 -6.76 -6.86
N GLY A 258 8.00 -7.21 -8.11
CA GLY A 258 8.55 -8.54 -8.41
C GLY A 258 7.54 -9.68 -8.23
N GLY A 259 6.26 -9.39 -7.92
CA GLY A 259 5.25 -10.41 -7.70
C GLY A 259 4.98 -11.32 -8.91
N SER A 260 5.28 -10.84 -10.12
CA SER A 260 5.10 -11.62 -11.35
C SER A 260 6.37 -11.66 -12.19
N ARG A 261 6.96 -12.85 -12.31
CA ARG A 261 8.15 -13.07 -13.15
C ARG A 261 7.79 -13.06 -14.63
N HIS A 262 6.89 -13.93 -15.07
CA HIS A 262 6.60 -14.12 -16.51
C HIS A 262 5.94 -12.89 -17.17
N VAL A 263 4.83 -12.41 -16.60
CA VAL A 263 4.12 -11.25 -17.15
C VAL A 263 4.94 -9.97 -16.94
N GLY A 264 5.70 -9.90 -15.83
CA GLY A 264 6.66 -8.83 -15.57
C GLY A 264 7.77 -8.75 -16.62
N THR A 265 8.37 -9.88 -16.99
CA THR A 265 9.35 -9.92 -18.09
C THR A 265 8.72 -9.47 -19.41
N ALA A 266 7.50 -9.93 -19.72
CA ALA A 266 6.83 -9.55 -20.96
C ALA A 266 6.62 -8.03 -21.07
N VAL A 267 6.15 -7.38 -20.00
CA VAL A 267 5.95 -5.91 -20.02
C VAL A 267 7.26 -5.15 -20.10
N ILE A 268 8.34 -5.64 -19.47
CA ILE A 268 9.68 -5.04 -19.58
C ILE A 268 10.19 -5.09 -21.02
N GLU A 269 10.08 -6.25 -21.69
CA GLU A 269 10.55 -6.39 -23.07
C GLU A 269 9.78 -5.51 -24.06
N VAL A 270 8.46 -5.40 -23.90
CA VAL A 270 7.67 -4.45 -24.72
C VAL A 270 8.08 -3.00 -24.40
N ASN A 271 8.27 -2.67 -23.13
CA ASN A 271 8.61 -1.31 -22.70
C ASN A 271 9.95 -0.81 -23.27
N LYS A 272 10.94 -1.70 -23.45
CA LYS A 272 12.25 -1.36 -24.06
C LYS A 272 12.10 -0.67 -25.42
N LYS A 273 11.08 -1.07 -26.20
CA LYS A 273 10.78 -0.48 -27.52
C LYS A 273 9.65 0.55 -27.48
N PHE A 274 8.67 0.37 -26.58
CA PHE A 274 7.49 1.22 -26.43
C PHE A 274 7.36 1.69 -24.96
N PRO A 275 8.09 2.75 -24.56
CA PRO A 275 8.17 3.21 -23.16
C PRO A 275 6.82 3.56 -22.51
N GLU A 276 5.80 3.87 -23.32
CA GLU A 276 4.44 4.14 -22.87
C GLU A 276 3.71 2.89 -22.36
N ILE A 277 4.08 1.69 -22.79
CA ILE A 277 3.45 0.44 -22.37
C ILE A 277 4.03 0.02 -21.03
N ARG A 278 3.20 0.04 -19.99
CA ARG A 278 3.64 -0.26 -18.62
C ARG A 278 2.79 -1.30 -17.93
N SER A 279 1.69 -1.76 -18.52
CA SER A 279 0.82 -2.77 -17.91
C SER A 279 0.58 -3.93 -18.86
N CYS A 280 0.43 -5.12 -18.28
CA CYS A 280 0.17 -6.35 -19.02
C CYS A 280 -0.67 -7.32 -18.18
N LEU A 281 -1.53 -8.09 -18.83
CA LEU A 281 -2.34 -9.16 -18.24
C LEU A 281 -2.28 -10.39 -19.14
N ASN A 282 -2.11 -11.58 -18.58
CA ASN A 282 -2.23 -12.82 -19.33
C ASN A 282 -3.63 -13.45 -19.16
N ILE A 283 -4.22 -13.93 -20.26
CA ILE A 283 -5.49 -14.64 -20.27
C ILE A 283 -5.40 -15.89 -21.14
N LYS A 284 -6.34 -16.82 -20.91
CA LYS A 284 -6.49 -18.05 -21.70
C LYS A 284 -6.55 -17.75 -23.19
N TYR A 285 -5.86 -18.55 -23.98
CA TYR A 285 -5.93 -18.48 -25.43
C TYR A 285 -7.27 -18.96 -25.97
N ASP A 286 -7.86 -18.15 -26.85
CA ASP A 286 -9.07 -18.48 -27.59
C ASP A 286 -9.01 -17.80 -28.98
N THR A 287 -9.23 -18.58 -30.04
CA THR A 287 -9.21 -18.09 -31.42
C THR A 287 -10.29 -17.05 -31.68
N LYS A 288 -11.45 -17.13 -31.00
CA LYS A 288 -12.55 -16.15 -31.08
C LYS A 288 -12.13 -14.80 -30.51
N ILE A 289 -11.35 -14.79 -29.42
CA ILE A 289 -10.80 -13.56 -28.83
C ILE A 289 -9.84 -12.89 -29.82
N ILE A 290 -8.94 -13.67 -30.44
CA ILE A 290 -8.00 -13.16 -31.45
C ILE A 290 -8.73 -12.59 -32.67
N SER A 291 -9.75 -13.29 -33.17
CA SER A 291 -10.57 -12.80 -34.30
C SER A 291 -11.29 -11.49 -33.94
N LYS A 292 -11.90 -11.42 -32.76
CA LYS A 292 -12.57 -10.20 -32.27
C LYS A 292 -11.59 -9.05 -32.09
N ALA A 293 -10.37 -9.32 -31.65
CA ALA A 293 -9.34 -8.30 -31.50
C ALA A 293 -8.95 -7.67 -32.85
N LYS A 294 -8.72 -8.50 -33.87
CA LYS A 294 -8.43 -8.04 -35.23
C LYS A 294 -9.58 -7.21 -35.80
N LYS A 295 -10.84 -7.67 -35.63
CA LYS A 295 -12.04 -6.92 -36.05
C LYS A 295 -12.19 -5.58 -35.33
N SER A 296 -11.75 -5.51 -34.07
CA SER A 296 -11.74 -4.28 -33.26
C SER A 296 -10.55 -3.35 -33.53
N ARG A 297 -9.77 -3.62 -34.60
CA ARG A 297 -8.59 -2.87 -35.02
C ARG A 297 -7.45 -2.83 -33.98
N PHE A 298 -7.39 -3.80 -33.08
CA PHE A 298 -6.23 -3.94 -32.20
C PHE A 298 -5.01 -4.47 -32.96
N THR A 299 -3.82 -4.02 -32.58
CA THR A 299 -2.56 -4.57 -33.10
C THR A 299 -2.30 -5.91 -32.43
N VAL A 300 -2.53 -6.99 -33.18
CA VAL A 300 -2.33 -8.37 -32.73
C VAL A 300 -1.06 -8.95 -33.34
N LEU A 301 -0.10 -9.30 -32.50
CA LEU A 301 1.14 -9.98 -32.88
C LEU A 301 1.16 -11.40 -32.31
N SER A 302 2.08 -12.22 -32.81
CA SER A 302 2.29 -13.58 -32.31
C SER A 302 3.72 -14.03 -32.49
N TYR A 303 4.14 -14.98 -31.67
CA TYR A 303 5.38 -15.73 -31.89
C TYR A 303 5.11 -17.23 -31.82
N ASP A 304 5.97 -17.98 -32.49
CA ASP A 304 5.94 -19.42 -32.55
C ASP A 304 7.03 -20.00 -31.65
N ARG A 305 6.64 -20.78 -30.63
CA ARG A 305 7.58 -21.37 -29.67
C ARG A 305 8.42 -22.49 -30.26
N SER A 306 7.98 -23.12 -31.36
CA SER A 306 8.77 -24.15 -32.04
C SER A 306 10.06 -23.59 -32.64
N LYS A 307 10.07 -22.29 -32.98
CA LYS A 307 11.20 -21.57 -33.57
C LYS A 307 12.20 -21.04 -32.53
N GLU A 308 11.98 -21.30 -31.25
CA GLU A 308 12.88 -20.83 -30.19
C GLU A 308 14.22 -21.60 -30.24
N PRO A 309 15.37 -20.90 -30.31
CA PRO A 309 16.68 -21.54 -30.32
C PRO A 309 16.92 -22.40 -29.08
N ARG A 310 17.55 -23.57 -29.23
CA ARG A 310 17.86 -24.50 -28.12
C ARG A 310 18.60 -23.84 -26.95
N LYS A 311 19.55 -22.94 -27.26
CA LYS A 311 20.29 -22.14 -26.25
C LYS A 311 19.37 -21.25 -25.39
N SER A 312 18.27 -20.74 -25.96
CA SER A 312 17.26 -19.96 -25.23
C SER A 312 16.30 -20.87 -24.44
N LYS A 313 15.96 -22.05 -24.96
CA LYS A 313 15.09 -23.01 -24.25
C LYS A 313 15.75 -23.55 -22.96
N GLN A 314 17.07 -23.73 -22.96
CA GLN A 314 17.82 -24.26 -21.81
C GLN A 314 18.07 -23.24 -20.71
N LYS A 315 18.08 -21.94 -21.04
CA LYS A 315 18.24 -20.88 -20.06
C LYS A 315 16.88 -20.59 -19.42
N GLU A 316 16.78 -20.80 -18.13
CA GLU A 316 15.53 -20.56 -17.41
C GLU A 316 15.12 -19.09 -17.61
N ASN A 317 13.85 -18.86 -17.99
CA ASN A 317 13.22 -17.54 -18.13
C ASN A 317 13.55 -16.73 -19.40
N SER A 318 14.33 -17.23 -20.35
CA SER A 318 14.56 -16.53 -21.63
C SER A 318 13.44 -16.66 -22.65
N SER A 319 12.58 -17.69 -22.56
CA SER A 319 11.58 -17.95 -23.61
C SER A 319 10.54 -16.85 -23.78
N ILE A 320 10.10 -16.21 -22.68
CA ILE A 320 9.19 -15.06 -22.77
C ILE A 320 9.93 -13.88 -23.39
N ALA A 321 11.15 -13.61 -22.94
CA ALA A 321 11.91 -12.47 -23.44
C ALA A 321 12.20 -12.58 -24.93
N TRP A 322 12.64 -13.77 -25.37
CA TRP A 322 12.85 -14.11 -26.77
C TRP A 322 11.55 -13.99 -27.57
N GLY A 323 10.46 -14.61 -27.11
CA GLY A 323 9.19 -14.65 -27.83
C GLY A 323 8.60 -13.25 -28.04
N ILE A 324 8.64 -12.41 -27.00
CA ILE A 324 8.22 -11.01 -27.11
C ILE A 324 9.12 -10.28 -28.11
N THR A 325 10.45 -10.29 -27.90
CA THR A 325 11.40 -9.60 -28.78
C THR A 325 11.23 -9.99 -30.25
N ASN A 326 11.06 -11.29 -30.54
CA ASN A 326 10.89 -11.81 -31.89
C ASN A 326 9.52 -11.47 -32.51
N SER A 327 8.50 -11.19 -31.68
CA SER A 327 7.17 -10.79 -32.16
C SER A 327 7.07 -9.29 -32.47
N LEU A 328 7.90 -8.45 -31.83
CA LEU A 328 7.77 -7.00 -31.89
C LEU A 328 8.15 -6.44 -33.27
N LYS A 329 7.20 -5.69 -33.86
CA LYS A 329 7.39 -4.96 -35.13
C LYS A 329 7.50 -3.46 -34.88
N THR A 330 7.11 -2.63 -35.85
CA THR A 330 7.12 -1.17 -35.76
C THR A 330 5.91 -0.61 -35.01
N LYS A 331 4.77 -1.30 -35.03
CA LYS A 331 3.53 -0.85 -34.37
C LYS A 331 3.48 -1.28 -32.90
N LEU A 332 2.93 -0.39 -32.07
CA LEU A 332 2.66 -0.65 -30.66
C LEU A 332 1.69 -1.82 -30.49
N PRO A 333 2.06 -2.89 -29.76
CA PRO A 333 1.21 -4.06 -29.59
C PRO A 333 0.09 -3.81 -28.57
N ASP A 334 -1.14 -4.18 -28.94
CA ASP A 334 -2.22 -4.34 -27.97
C ASP A 334 -2.23 -5.76 -27.42
N ILE A 335 -1.94 -6.74 -28.28
CA ILE A 335 -2.02 -8.16 -27.96
C ILE A 335 -0.82 -8.90 -28.56
N ILE A 336 -0.22 -9.79 -27.77
CA ILE A 336 0.76 -10.78 -28.25
C ILE A 336 0.29 -12.15 -27.78
N TYR A 337 0.24 -13.15 -28.66
CA TYR A 337 -0.16 -14.51 -28.29
C TYR A 337 0.81 -15.57 -28.82
N HIS A 338 0.74 -16.76 -28.25
CA HIS A 338 1.36 -17.97 -28.79
C HIS A 338 0.43 -19.17 -28.67
N LYS A 339 0.57 -20.12 -29.59
CA LYS A 339 -0.25 -21.35 -29.64
C LYS A 339 0.22 -22.47 -28.71
N GLY A 340 1.19 -22.19 -27.84
CA GLY A 340 1.76 -23.17 -26.93
C GLY A 340 2.93 -23.93 -27.55
N ASP A 341 3.43 -24.91 -26.81
CA ASP A 341 4.42 -25.91 -27.23
C ASP A 341 4.26 -27.12 -26.29
N ILE A 342 5.03 -28.20 -26.48
CA ILE A 342 5.04 -29.34 -25.56
C ILE A 342 5.27 -28.87 -24.12
N GLY A 343 4.31 -29.15 -23.23
CA GLY A 343 4.34 -28.72 -21.82
C GLY A 343 4.13 -27.22 -21.56
N LYS A 344 3.71 -26.43 -22.58
CA LYS A 344 3.45 -24.99 -22.46
C LYS A 344 2.04 -24.65 -22.97
N GLU A 345 1.16 -24.30 -22.03
CA GLU A 345 -0.21 -23.86 -22.33
C GLU A 345 -0.23 -22.66 -23.31
N PRO A 346 -1.10 -22.64 -24.33
CA PRO A 346 -1.30 -21.49 -25.20
C PRO A 346 -1.77 -20.25 -24.41
N MET A 347 -1.31 -19.04 -24.77
CA MET A 347 -1.55 -17.83 -23.96
C MET A 347 -1.78 -16.58 -24.80
N ILE A 348 -2.61 -15.67 -24.29
CA ILE A 348 -2.77 -14.30 -24.80
C ILE A 348 -2.23 -13.32 -23.74
N LEU A 349 -1.41 -12.37 -24.17
CA LEU A 349 -0.94 -11.23 -23.38
C LEU A 349 -1.59 -9.96 -23.90
N ILE A 350 -2.24 -9.19 -23.02
CA ILE A 350 -2.88 -7.92 -23.35
C ILE A 350 -2.06 -6.80 -22.70
N PHE A 351 -1.56 -5.88 -23.53
CA PHE A 351 -0.71 -4.77 -23.11
C PHE A 351 -1.49 -3.46 -23.06
N GLY A 352 -1.05 -2.52 -22.22
CA GLY A 352 -1.65 -1.20 -22.13
C GLY A 352 -0.74 -0.19 -21.47
N LYS A 353 -1.09 1.09 -21.63
CA LYS A 353 -0.33 2.20 -21.03
C LYS A 353 -0.38 2.18 -19.50
N ASN A 354 -1.49 1.69 -18.96
CA ASN A 354 -1.76 1.53 -17.54
C ASN A 354 -2.79 0.40 -17.33
N PRO A 355 -3.06 -0.02 -16.08
CA PRO A 355 -4.02 -1.09 -15.78
C PRO A 355 -5.43 -0.81 -16.33
N LYS A 356 -5.92 0.43 -16.27
CA LYS A 356 -7.25 0.80 -16.80
C LYS A 356 -7.36 0.57 -18.31
N ASP A 357 -6.32 0.86 -19.08
CA ASP A 357 -6.28 0.61 -20.52
C ASP A 357 -6.35 -0.90 -20.85
N VAL A 358 -5.64 -1.73 -20.08
CA VAL A 358 -5.71 -3.20 -20.22
C VAL A 358 -7.13 -3.70 -19.95
N ILE A 359 -7.78 -3.23 -18.88
CA ILE A 359 -9.15 -3.59 -18.53
C ILE A 359 -10.16 -3.17 -19.60
N ARG A 360 -10.00 -1.98 -20.18
CA ARG A 360 -10.82 -1.52 -21.31
C ARG A 360 -10.71 -2.47 -22.50
N LYS A 361 -9.49 -2.95 -22.81
CA LYS A 361 -9.26 -3.93 -23.88
C LYS A 361 -9.90 -5.28 -23.55
N VAL A 362 -9.69 -5.82 -22.36
CA VAL A 362 -10.32 -7.07 -21.88
C VAL A 362 -11.85 -6.99 -21.99
N SER A 363 -12.43 -5.88 -21.53
CA SER A 363 -13.90 -5.67 -21.55
C SER A 363 -14.46 -5.67 -22.97
N LYS A 364 -13.72 -5.13 -23.95
CA LYS A 364 -14.11 -5.20 -25.37
C LYS A 364 -13.96 -6.60 -25.95
N LEU A 365 -12.94 -7.33 -25.52
CA LEU A 365 -12.58 -8.64 -26.07
C LEU A 365 -13.37 -9.82 -25.48
N ARG A 366 -14.01 -9.64 -24.32
CA ARG A 366 -14.81 -10.70 -23.69
C ARG A 366 -15.86 -11.25 -24.66
N LEU A 367 -16.07 -12.56 -24.60
CA LEU A 367 -17.10 -13.24 -25.39
C LEU A 367 -18.46 -13.02 -24.71
N SER A 368 -19.46 -12.61 -25.49
CA SER A 368 -20.77 -12.16 -24.98
C SER A 368 -21.72 -13.29 -24.59
N ARG A 369 -21.27 -14.54 -24.48
CA ARG A 369 -22.11 -15.71 -24.23
C ARG A 369 -21.59 -16.55 -23.06
#